data_AF-F4CWB0-F1
#
_entry.id   AF-F4CWB0-F1
#
_cell.length_a   1.000
_cell.length_b   1.000
_cell.length_c   1.000
_cell.angle_alpha   90.00
_cell.angle_beta   90.00
_cell.angle_gamma   90.00
#
_symmetry.space_group_name_H-M   'P 1'
#
loop_
_entity.id
_entity.type
_entity.pdbx_description
1 polymer ?
#
loop_
_entity_poly.entity_id
_entity_poly.type
_entity_poly.pdbx_seq_one_letter_code
_entity_poly.pdbx_strand_id
1 'polypeptide(L)'
;MTIPQNPAKPVRIGDADRERVAERIRGALAEGRLTLEEADERQAAAYAARVEADLAELTDDLPAPPPPPAPPLSTQARTRLAVHGAVVAALATLLIIGWATSAAPFFWPAWPMFWLALSLFVHARIARRREARLQPAR
;
A
#
# COMPACT_ATOMS: atom_id res chain seq x y z
N MET A 1 -19.33 10.30 30.31
CA MET A 1 -20.39 9.51 29.64
C MET A 1 -19.71 8.48 28.75
N THR A 2 -19.45 7.31 29.30
CA THR A 2 -18.77 6.20 28.61
C THR A 2 -19.80 5.53 27.71
N ILE A 3 -19.62 5.59 26.39
CA ILE A 3 -20.50 4.87 25.46
C ILE A 3 -20.26 3.37 25.69
N PRO A 4 -21.30 2.57 25.99
CA PRO A 4 -21.14 1.12 26.09
C PRO A 4 -20.68 0.60 24.74
N GLN A 5 -19.50 -0.02 24.71
CA GLN A 5 -19.03 -0.81 23.56
C GLN A 5 -20.04 -1.95 23.38
N ASN A 6 -20.90 -1.84 22.36
CA ASN A 6 -21.73 -2.96 21.95
C ASN A 6 -20.77 -4.11 21.58
N PRO A 7 -20.84 -5.30 22.19
CA PRO A 7 -19.98 -6.42 21.79
C PRO A 7 -20.17 -6.61 20.28
N ALA A 8 -19.10 -6.37 19.53
CA ALA A 8 -19.15 -6.27 18.08
C ALA A 8 -19.82 -7.53 17.52
N LYS A 9 -20.95 -7.34 16.84
CA LYS A 9 -21.70 -8.43 16.23
C LYS A 9 -20.74 -9.16 15.26
N PRO A 10 -20.60 -10.49 15.34
CA PRO A 10 -19.63 -11.21 14.52
C PRO A 10 -19.88 -10.96 13.03
N VAL A 11 -18.82 -10.59 12.31
CA VAL A 11 -18.86 -10.27 10.89
C VAL A 11 -18.95 -11.56 10.10
N ARG A 12 -19.97 -11.68 9.24
CA ARG A 12 -20.18 -12.86 8.39
C ARG A 12 -19.27 -12.80 7.18
N ILE A 13 -18.60 -13.91 6.89
CA ILE A 13 -17.64 -14.02 5.78
C ILE A 13 -18.29 -14.53 4.48
N GLY A 14 -17.74 -14.10 3.34
CA GLY A 14 -18.12 -14.57 2.01
C GLY A 14 -17.27 -15.75 1.52
N ASP A 15 -17.60 -16.27 0.34
CA ASP A 15 -16.82 -17.35 -0.29
C ASP A 15 -15.38 -16.92 -0.60
N ALA A 16 -15.17 -15.66 -0.98
CA ALA A 16 -13.85 -15.11 -1.25
C ALA A 16 -12.94 -15.08 0.00
N ASP A 17 -13.51 -14.95 1.19
CA ASP A 17 -12.76 -15.01 2.44
C ASP A 17 -12.35 -16.45 2.76
N ARG A 18 -13.28 -17.41 2.60
CA ARG A 18 -13.00 -18.85 2.75
C ARG A 18 -11.91 -19.31 1.81
N GLU A 19 -12.00 -18.93 0.54
CA GLU A 19 -11.03 -19.33 -0.48
C GLU A 19 -9.63 -18.74 -0.21
N ARG A 20 -9.56 -17.48 0.25
CA ARG A 20 -8.28 -16.85 0.60
C ARG A 20 -7.56 -17.61 1.72
N VAL A 21 -8.30 -18.08 2.72
CA VAL A 21 -7.73 -18.83 3.83
C VAL A 21 -7.36 -20.25 3.40
N ALA A 22 -8.20 -20.90 2.59
CA ALA A 22 -7.88 -22.19 1.99
C ALA A 22 -6.57 -22.13 1.19
N GLU A 23 -6.38 -21.09 0.37
CA GLU A 23 -5.12 -20.88 -0.36
C GLU A 23 -3.92 -20.66 0.57
N ARG A 24 -4.10 -19.92 1.68
CA ARG A 24 -3.04 -19.74 2.67
C ARG A 24 -2.63 -21.06 3.32
N ILE A 25 -3.60 -21.92 3.64
CA ILE A 25 -3.36 -23.27 4.19
C ILE A 25 -2.62 -24.14 3.16
N ARG A 26 -3.05 -24.13 1.89
CA ARG A 26 -2.35 -24.84 0.80
C ARG A 26 -0.92 -24.35 0.62
N GLY A 27 -0.70 -23.04 0.71
CA GLY A 27 0.63 -22.44 0.69
C GLY A 27 1.51 -22.97 1.83
N ALA A 28 0.99 -22.98 3.06
CA ALA A 28 1.72 -23.48 4.23
C ALA A 28 2.04 -24.98 4.14
N LEU A 29 1.15 -25.79 3.56
CA LEU A 29 1.42 -27.19 3.23
C LEU A 29 2.56 -27.33 2.20
N ALA A 30 2.53 -26.54 1.12
CA ALA A 30 3.56 -26.56 0.09
C ALA A 30 4.94 -26.14 0.62
N GLU A 31 4.97 -25.26 1.62
CA GLU A 31 6.18 -24.84 2.32
C GLU A 31 6.62 -25.84 3.41
N GLY A 32 5.87 -26.92 3.65
CA GLY A 32 6.16 -27.94 4.65
C GLY A 32 5.93 -27.50 6.11
N ARG A 33 5.18 -26.42 6.32
CA ARG A 33 4.83 -25.93 7.67
C ARG A 33 3.61 -26.62 8.26
N LEU A 34 2.77 -27.19 7.40
CA LEU A 34 1.66 -28.07 7.78
C LEU A 34 1.89 -29.44 7.17
N THR A 35 1.47 -30.47 7.90
CA THR A 35 1.30 -31.80 7.35
C THR A 35 0.05 -31.86 6.46
N LEU A 36 -0.05 -32.89 5.62
CA LEU A 36 -1.22 -33.08 4.75
C LEU A 36 -2.52 -33.21 5.55
N GLU A 37 -2.47 -33.91 6.68
CA GLU A 37 -3.63 -34.15 7.54
C GLU A 37 -4.08 -32.86 8.23
N GLU A 38 -3.14 -32.08 8.80
CA GLU A 38 -3.46 -30.76 9.37
C GLU A 38 -4.02 -29.80 8.32
N ALA A 39 -3.48 -29.83 7.10
CA ALA A 39 -3.95 -28.98 6.02
C ALA A 39 -5.38 -29.37 5.59
N ASP A 40 -5.70 -30.65 5.51
CA ASP A 40 -7.05 -31.12 5.13
C ASP A 40 -8.08 -30.75 6.20
N GLU A 41 -7.79 -30.99 7.48
CA GLU A 41 -8.64 -30.62 8.61
C GLU A 41 -8.93 -29.11 8.64
N ARG A 42 -7.89 -28.29 8.54
CA ARG A 42 -8.02 -26.82 8.55
C ARG A 42 -8.76 -26.31 7.32
N GLN A 43 -8.55 -26.92 6.16
CA GLN A 43 -9.22 -26.51 4.92
C GLN A 43 -10.72 -26.86 4.97
N ALA A 44 -11.09 -28.02 5.51
CA ALA A 44 -12.49 -28.37 5.77
C ALA A 44 -13.14 -27.38 6.76
N ALA A 45 -12.44 -27.03 7.84
CA ALA A 45 -12.91 -26.04 8.81
C ALA A 45 -13.07 -24.65 8.18
N ALA A 46 -12.14 -24.23 7.32
CA ALA A 46 -12.21 -22.95 6.61
C ALA A 46 -13.45 -22.86 5.70
N TYR A 47 -13.83 -23.95 5.02
CA TYR A 47 -15.04 -23.97 4.20
C TYR A 47 -16.34 -24.01 5.03
N ALA A 48 -16.29 -24.53 6.26
CA ALA A 48 -17.42 -24.54 7.19
C ALA A 48 -17.60 -23.21 7.95
N ALA A 49 -16.55 -22.39 8.01
CA ALA A 49 -16.53 -21.12 8.74
C ALA A 49 -17.62 -20.15 8.27
N ARG A 50 -18.20 -19.43 9.24
CA ARG A 50 -19.28 -18.46 8.99
C ARG A 50 -18.92 -17.06 9.41
N VAL A 51 -17.95 -16.89 10.30
CA VAL A 51 -17.52 -15.59 10.79
C VAL A 51 -16.00 -15.43 10.67
N GLU A 52 -15.54 -14.19 10.68
CA GLU A 52 -14.12 -13.85 10.49
C GLU A 52 -13.22 -14.43 11.58
N ALA A 53 -13.72 -14.48 12.83
CA ALA A 53 -12.98 -15.04 13.96
C ALA A 53 -12.61 -16.52 13.76
N ASP A 54 -13.53 -17.32 13.19
CA ASP A 54 -13.30 -18.74 12.89
C ASP A 54 -12.09 -18.91 11.94
N LEU A 55 -11.96 -18.03 10.94
CA LEU A 55 -10.87 -18.07 9.96
C LEU A 55 -9.53 -17.61 10.55
N ALA A 56 -9.56 -16.65 11.47
CA ALA A 56 -8.35 -16.14 12.11
C ALA A 56 -7.66 -17.25 12.92
N GLU A 57 -8.44 -18.01 13.69
CA GLU A 57 -7.94 -19.13 14.52
C GLU A 57 -7.21 -20.19 13.69
N LEU A 58 -7.70 -20.52 12.50
CA LEU A 58 -7.11 -21.53 11.61
C LEU A 58 -5.71 -21.18 11.08
N THR A 59 -5.30 -19.91 11.21
CA THR A 59 -4.07 -19.39 10.60
C THR A 59 -3.21 -18.54 11.55
N ASP A 60 -3.49 -18.58 12.85
CA ASP A 60 -2.83 -17.77 13.88
C ASP A 60 -1.36 -18.19 14.11
N ASP A 61 -1.06 -19.48 13.91
CA ASP A 61 0.26 -20.07 13.97
C ASP A 61 1.06 -19.96 12.66
N LEU A 62 0.43 -19.47 11.58
CA LEU A 62 1.07 -19.32 10.28
C LEU A 62 1.66 -17.91 10.11
N PRO A 63 2.80 -17.75 9.41
CA PRO A 63 3.34 -16.44 9.11
C PRO A 63 2.32 -15.58 8.37
N ALA A 64 2.34 -14.28 8.66
CA ALA A 64 1.46 -13.33 8.00
C ALA A 64 1.67 -13.37 6.47
N PRO A 65 0.60 -13.32 5.66
CA PRO A 65 0.75 -13.28 4.23
C PRO A 65 1.53 -12.03 3.82
N PRO A 66 2.37 -12.10 2.77
CA PRO A 66 3.01 -10.92 2.23
C PRO A 66 1.95 -9.88 1.84
N PRO A 67 2.24 -8.58 2.00
CA PRO A 67 1.30 -7.54 1.63
C PRO A 67 0.92 -7.71 0.15
N PRO A 68 -0.36 -7.47 -0.22
CA PRO A 68 -0.78 -7.59 -1.60
C PRO A 68 0.08 -6.67 -2.48
N PRO A 69 0.44 -7.11 -3.70
CA PRO A 69 1.20 -6.27 -4.62
C PRO A 69 0.47 -4.94 -4.82
N ALA A 70 1.24 -3.84 -4.83
CA ALA A 70 0.66 -2.52 -5.00
C ALA A 70 -0.13 -2.47 -6.32
N PRO A 71 -1.34 -1.88 -6.33
CA PRO A 71 -2.11 -1.80 -7.55
C PRO A 71 -1.31 -1.02 -8.62
N PRO A 72 -1.39 -1.44 -9.90
CA PRO A 72 -0.71 -0.72 -10.96
C PRO A 72 -1.20 0.72 -11.03
N LEU A 73 -0.29 1.65 -11.34
CA LEU A 73 -0.65 3.05 -11.52
C LEU A 73 -1.74 3.17 -12.59
N SER A 74 -2.80 3.92 -12.28
CA SER A 74 -3.81 4.25 -13.27
C SER A 74 -3.19 5.00 -14.45
N THR A 75 -3.77 4.87 -15.64
CA THR A 75 -3.31 5.61 -16.83
C THR A 75 -3.28 7.11 -16.56
N GLN A 76 -4.29 7.64 -15.86
CA GLN A 76 -4.35 9.04 -15.45
C GLN A 76 -3.20 9.43 -14.51
N ALA A 77 -2.85 8.59 -13.53
CA ALA A 77 -1.73 8.85 -12.63
C ALA A 77 -0.39 8.87 -13.39
N ARG A 78 -0.19 7.93 -14.33
CA ARG A 78 0.99 7.89 -15.20
C ARG A 78 1.11 9.14 -16.07
N THR A 79 0.03 9.56 -16.71
CA THR A 79 0.02 10.78 -17.55
C THR A 79 0.33 12.02 -16.72
N ARG A 80 -0.28 12.19 -15.55
CA ARG A 80 -0.02 13.32 -14.66
C ARG A 80 1.45 13.36 -14.23
N LEU A 81 2.03 12.22 -13.87
CA LEU A 81 3.44 12.11 -13.50
C LEU A 81 4.36 12.48 -14.67
N ALA A 82 4.05 11.98 -15.87
CA ALA A 82 4.82 12.29 -17.08
C ALA A 82 4.78 13.80 -17.42
N VAL A 83 3.59 14.41 -17.39
CA VAL A 83 3.43 15.85 -17.63
C VAL A 83 4.18 16.67 -16.58
N HIS A 84 4.03 16.32 -15.31
CA HIS A 84 4.74 17.02 -14.24
C HIS A 84 6.26 16.90 -14.40
N GLY A 85 6.76 15.71 -14.71
CA GLY A 85 8.18 15.49 -15.00
C GLY A 85 8.68 16.33 -16.18
N ALA A 86 7.89 16.41 -17.26
CA ALA A 86 8.21 17.23 -18.43
C ALA A 86 8.28 18.72 -18.09
N VAL A 87 7.34 19.23 -17.29
CA VAL A 87 7.35 20.63 -16.83
C VAL A 87 8.58 20.93 -15.98
N VAL A 88 8.93 20.05 -15.04
CA VAL A 88 10.13 20.21 -14.20
C VAL A 88 11.40 20.20 -15.06
N ALA A 89 11.51 19.28 -16.01
CA ALA A 89 12.65 19.22 -16.93
C ALA A 89 12.76 20.48 -17.80
N ALA A 90 11.65 20.99 -18.31
CA ALA A 90 11.62 22.21 -19.10
C ALA A 90 12.07 23.44 -18.27
N LEU A 91 11.54 23.59 -17.05
CA LEU A 91 11.93 24.69 -16.17
C LEU A 91 13.40 24.62 -15.76
N ALA A 92 13.90 23.43 -15.42
CA ALA A 92 15.31 23.23 -15.11
C ALA A 92 16.21 23.58 -16.31
N THR A 93 15.81 23.16 -17.52
CA THR A 93 16.55 23.46 -18.75
C THR A 93 16.59 24.96 -19.01
N LEU A 94 15.47 25.67 -18.89
CA LEU A 94 15.41 27.13 -19.06
C LEU A 94 16.28 27.87 -18.04
N LEU A 95 16.29 27.42 -16.79
CA LEU A 95 17.13 28.01 -15.74
C LEU A 95 18.63 27.78 -16.00
N ILE A 96 19.01 26.60 -16.48
CA ILE A 96 20.40 26.28 -16.85
C ILE A 96 20.84 27.13 -18.03
N ILE A 97 20.01 27.25 -19.08
CA ILE A 97 20.29 28.09 -20.24
C ILE A 97 20.43 29.56 -19.81
N GLY A 98 19.51 30.06 -18.99
CA GLY A 98 19.53 31.43 -18.49
C GLY A 98 20.75 31.74 -17.62
N TRP A 99 21.29 30.75 -16.90
CA TRP A 99 22.56 30.90 -16.21
C TRP A 99 23.76 30.86 -17.16
N ALA A 100 23.80 29.92 -18.10
CA ALA A 100 24.91 29.74 -19.02
C ALA A 100 25.13 30.96 -19.93
N THR A 101 24.07 31.73 -20.23
CA THR A 101 24.15 32.98 -20.98
C THR A 101 24.38 34.21 -20.10
N SER A 102 24.39 34.07 -18.78
CA SER A 102 24.65 35.16 -17.84
C SER A 102 26.14 35.25 -17.51
N ALA A 103 26.66 36.46 -17.28
CA ALA A 103 28.00 36.68 -16.75
C ALA A 103 28.10 36.42 -15.23
N ALA A 104 27.18 35.62 -14.67
CA ALA A 104 27.12 35.37 -13.24
C ALA A 104 28.28 34.47 -12.79
N PRO A 105 29.08 34.86 -11.78
CA PRO A 105 30.24 34.08 -11.35
C PRO A 105 29.89 32.81 -10.56
N PHE A 106 28.61 32.58 -10.24
CA PHE A 106 28.15 31.39 -9.52
C PHE A 106 26.76 30.93 -9.97
N PHE A 107 26.43 29.66 -9.70
CA PHE A 107 25.25 28.95 -10.20
C PHE A 107 23.99 29.26 -9.36
N TRP A 108 23.45 30.48 -9.49
CA TRP A 108 22.22 30.92 -8.79
C TRP A 108 20.96 30.04 -9.01
N PRO A 109 20.80 29.25 -10.12
CA PRO A 109 19.69 28.31 -10.26
C PRO A 109 19.60 27.21 -9.20
N ALA A 110 20.69 26.91 -8.48
CA ALA A 110 20.68 25.94 -7.39
C ALA A 110 19.62 26.25 -6.33
N TRP A 111 19.38 27.53 -6.02
CA TRP A 111 18.45 27.92 -4.96
C TRP A 111 16.98 27.70 -5.35
N PRO A 112 16.46 28.17 -6.50
CA PRO A 112 15.10 27.82 -6.94
C PRO A 112 14.87 26.31 -7.08
N MET A 113 15.83 25.56 -7.62
CA MET A 113 15.70 24.11 -7.78
C MET A 113 15.62 23.37 -6.44
N PHE A 114 16.42 23.80 -5.45
CA PHE A 114 16.37 23.26 -4.09
C PHE A 114 15.00 23.48 -3.44
N TRP A 115 14.43 24.68 -3.55
CA TRP A 115 13.10 24.98 -2.99
C TRP A 115 11.96 24.24 -3.70
N LEU A 116 12.05 24.05 -5.02
CA LEU A 116 11.07 23.25 -5.79
C LEU A 116 11.10 21.78 -5.36
N ALA A 117 12.30 21.18 -5.25
CA ALA A 117 12.47 19.81 -4.79
C ALA A 117 11.96 19.62 -3.36
N LEU A 118 12.25 20.58 -2.46
CA LEU A 118 11.76 20.57 -1.09
C LEU A 118 10.23 20.68 -1.02
N SER A 119 9.62 21.57 -1.81
CA SER A 119 8.17 21.75 -1.88
C SER A 119 7.45 20.48 -2.35
N LEU A 120 7.98 19.83 -3.40
CA LEU A 120 7.46 18.55 -3.91
C LEU A 120 7.58 17.45 -2.85
N PHE A 121 8.74 17.35 -2.18
CA PHE A 121 8.98 16.38 -1.13
C PHE A 121 8.00 16.55 0.05
N VAL A 122 7.78 17.78 0.51
CA VAL A 122 6.85 18.10 1.60
C VAL A 122 5.41 17.79 1.20
N HIS A 123 4.95 18.20 0.02
CA HIS A 123 3.59 17.88 -0.45
C HIS A 123 3.39 16.38 -0.61
N ALA A 124 4.37 15.66 -1.17
CA ALA A 124 4.30 14.21 -1.31
C ALA A 124 4.33 13.49 0.05
N ARG A 125 5.04 14.04 1.06
CA ARG A 125 5.03 13.53 2.45
C ARG A 125 3.68 13.77 3.12
N ILE A 126 3.08 14.95 2.94
CA ILE A 126 1.81 15.32 3.56
C ILE A 126 0.65 14.54 2.93
N ALA A 127 0.62 14.39 1.60
CA ALA A 127 -0.39 13.60 0.90
C ALA A 127 -0.39 12.14 1.40
N ARG A 128 0.79 11.51 1.46
CA ARG A 128 0.96 10.15 1.99
C ARG A 128 0.53 10.00 3.45
N ARG A 129 0.79 11.00 4.29
CA ARG A 129 0.35 11.01 5.70
C ARG A 129 -1.15 11.20 5.87
N ARG A 130 -1.81 11.90 4.95
CA ARG A 130 -3.26 12.09 4.95
C ARG A 130 -3.98 10.83 4.49
N GLU A 131 -3.48 10.16 3.47
CA GLU A 131 -4.01 8.88 2.99
C GLU A 131 -3.92 7.79 4.09
N ALA A 132 -2.80 7.69 4.80
CA ALA A 132 -2.63 6.74 5.91
C ALA A 132 -3.54 7.00 7.12
N ARG A 133 -4.03 8.23 7.31
CA ARG A 133 -4.99 8.58 8.39
C ARG A 133 -6.45 8.37 7.97
N LEU A 134 -6.73 8.31 6.68
CA LEU A 134 -8.08 8.17 6.12
C LEU A 134 -8.42 6.73 5.73
N GLN A 135 -7.53 5.77 5.96
CA GLN A 135 -7.82 4.33 5.95
C GLN A 135 -8.07 3.87 7.40
N PRO A 136 -9.29 4.04 7.97
CA PRO A 136 -9.73 3.23 9.08
C PRO A 136 -9.87 1.78 8.59
N ALA A 137 -9.46 0.85 9.45
CA ALA A 137 -9.52 -0.59 9.25
C ALA A 137 -10.82 -1.00 8.55
N ARG A 138 -10.67 -1.53 7.33
CA ARG A 138 -11.71 -2.24 6.59
C ARG A 138 -11.37 -3.70 6.58
#